data_AF-X1NHW4-F1
#
_entry.id   AF-X1NHW4-F1
#
_cell.length_a   1.000
_cell.length_b   1.000
_cell.length_c   1.000
_cell.angle_alpha   90.00
_cell.angle_beta   90.00
_cell.angle_gamma   90.00
#
_symmetry.space_group_name_H-M   'P 1'
#
loop_
_entity.id
_entity.type
_entity.pdbx_description
1 polymer ?
#
loop_
_entity_poly.entity_id
_entity_poly.type
_entity_poly.pdbx_seq_one_letter_code
_entity_poly.pdbx_strand_id
1 'polypeptide(L)'
;HEEFALNADELATSIDQNGVGYGDCEDSAVLLAVMYKGAGFRSAIVVGSGHTATLVYLPDYKKATAIFKLEGELGWVWAEATGKNNPLGWAPKEFINVNLAAYEITEEVIATVEPPEAPSTAVAGTGGGGGGFSLPFPFFGMIFFLWFISSLFRGRRRRAR
;
A
#
# COMPACT_ATOMS: atom_id res chain seq x y z
N HIS A 1 7.32 -5.64 4.08
CA HIS A 1 6.69 -6.04 2.81
C HIS A 1 5.94 -4.81 2.33
N GLU A 2 6.20 -4.36 1.12
CA GLU A 2 5.32 -3.39 0.45
C GLU A 2 4.19 -4.22 -0.14
N GLU A 3 3.01 -4.11 0.47
CA GLU A 3 1.77 -4.69 -0.04
C GLU A 3 1.00 -3.58 -0.73
N PHE A 4 0.41 -3.91 -1.88
CA PHE A 4 -0.53 -3.01 -2.55
C PHE A 4 -1.93 -3.39 -2.09
N ALA A 5 -2.79 -2.38 -1.93
CA ALA A 5 -4.20 -2.62 -1.67
C ALA A 5 -4.81 -3.47 -2.80
N LEU A 6 -5.56 -4.49 -2.41
CA LEU A 6 -6.44 -5.27 -3.26
C LEU A 6 -7.47 -4.35 -3.90
N ASN A 7 -7.74 -4.61 -5.18
CA ASN A 7 -8.89 -4.00 -5.81
C ASN A 7 -10.21 -4.63 -5.27
N ALA A 8 -11.34 -4.00 -5.55
CA ALA A 8 -12.63 -4.44 -5.00
C ALA A 8 -13.02 -5.85 -5.48
N ASP A 9 -12.70 -6.21 -6.72
CA ASP A 9 -13.01 -7.52 -7.30
C ASP A 9 -12.14 -8.65 -6.72
N GLU A 10 -10.87 -8.40 -6.42
CA GLU A 10 -9.99 -9.35 -5.72
C GLU A 10 -10.51 -9.65 -4.31
N LEU A 11 -10.84 -8.61 -3.52
CA LEU A 11 -11.37 -8.82 -2.17
C LEU A 11 -12.76 -9.47 -2.21
N ALA A 12 -13.63 -9.07 -3.14
CA ALA A 12 -14.94 -9.71 -3.32
C ALA A 12 -14.82 -11.18 -3.74
N THR A 13 -13.88 -11.50 -4.63
CA THR A 13 -13.62 -12.89 -5.05
C THR A 13 -13.11 -13.74 -3.88
N SER A 14 -12.24 -13.18 -3.04
CA SER A 14 -11.76 -13.86 -1.84
C SER A 14 -12.91 -14.16 -0.87
N ILE A 15 -13.82 -13.20 -0.66
CA ILE A 15 -15.02 -13.39 0.17
C ILE A 15 -15.93 -14.48 -0.42
N ASP A 16 -16.17 -14.48 -1.73
CA ASP A 16 -17.01 -15.48 -2.41
C ASP A 16 -16.43 -16.90 -2.28
N GLN A 17 -15.13 -17.05 -2.50
CA GLN A 17 -14.46 -18.35 -2.49
C GLN A 17 -14.25 -18.91 -1.10
N ASN A 18 -13.90 -18.05 -0.13
CA ASN A 18 -13.46 -18.48 1.20
C ASN A 18 -14.52 -18.25 2.29
N GLY A 19 -15.61 -17.53 1.99
CA GLY A 19 -16.60 -17.06 2.95
C GLY A 19 -16.11 -15.92 3.86
N VAL A 20 -14.85 -15.51 3.71
CA VAL A 20 -14.20 -14.44 4.47
C VAL A 20 -13.10 -13.80 3.61
N GLY A 21 -12.98 -12.48 3.70
CA GLY A 21 -11.88 -11.71 3.14
C GLY A 21 -11.09 -11.04 4.27
N TYR A 22 -9.79 -10.88 4.07
CA TYR A 22 -8.90 -10.16 4.97
C TYR A 22 -8.25 -9.04 4.19
N GLY A 23 -8.15 -7.87 4.83
CA GLY A 23 -7.51 -6.70 4.28
C GLY A 23 -7.35 -5.62 5.34
N ASP A 24 -6.53 -4.63 5.03
CA ASP A 24 -6.34 -3.45 5.86
C ASP A 24 -7.40 -2.37 5.57
N CYS A 25 -7.12 -1.11 5.95
CA CYS A 25 -8.09 -0.04 5.78
C CYS A 25 -8.28 0.34 4.31
N GLU A 26 -7.23 0.20 3.50
CA GLU A 26 -7.24 0.45 2.07
C GLU A 26 -8.15 -0.56 1.36
N ASP A 27 -7.91 -1.85 1.55
CA ASP A 27 -8.69 -2.93 0.93
C ASP A 27 -10.20 -2.81 1.26
N SER A 28 -10.48 -2.58 2.55
CA SER A 28 -11.83 -2.50 3.08
C SER A 28 -12.56 -1.26 2.59
N ALA A 29 -11.87 -0.11 2.50
CA ALA A 29 -12.44 1.14 2.03
C ALA A 29 -12.71 1.14 0.52
N VAL A 30 -11.83 0.53 -0.27
CA VAL A 30 -12.01 0.36 -1.72
C VAL A 30 -13.22 -0.52 -1.99
N LEU A 31 -13.32 -1.68 -1.34
CA LEU A 31 -14.48 -2.56 -1.48
C LEU A 31 -15.77 -1.84 -1.04
N LEU A 32 -15.78 -1.17 0.11
CA LEU A 32 -16.96 -0.48 0.61
C LEU A 32 -17.42 0.65 -0.34
N ALA A 33 -16.47 1.43 -0.89
CA ALA A 33 -16.79 2.47 -1.86
C ALA A 33 -17.46 1.89 -3.11
N VAL A 34 -16.92 0.80 -3.66
CA VAL A 34 -17.51 0.10 -4.82
C VAL A 34 -18.86 -0.51 -4.48
N MET A 35 -19.06 -1.06 -3.28
CA MET A 35 -20.36 -1.57 -2.84
C MET A 35 -21.42 -0.48 -2.77
N TYR A 36 -21.11 0.70 -2.23
CA TYR A 36 -22.04 1.84 -2.25
C TYR A 36 -22.38 2.29 -3.67
N LYS A 37 -21.38 2.33 -4.55
CA LYS A 37 -21.59 2.63 -5.98
C LYS A 37 -22.54 1.63 -6.62
N GLY A 38 -22.30 0.33 -6.42
CA GLY A 38 -23.17 -0.74 -6.91
C GLY A 38 -24.57 -0.71 -6.31
N ALA A 39 -24.74 -0.19 -5.09
CA ALA A 39 -26.02 0.04 -4.44
C ALA A 39 -26.75 1.31 -4.93
N GLY A 40 -26.19 2.04 -5.89
CA GLY A 40 -26.80 3.24 -6.48
C GLY A 40 -26.50 4.54 -5.73
N PHE A 41 -25.58 4.53 -4.76
CA PHE A 41 -25.10 5.73 -4.09
C PHE A 41 -23.86 6.29 -4.80
N ARG A 42 -23.62 7.59 -4.68
CA ARG A 42 -22.30 8.15 -4.99
C ARG A 42 -21.39 7.90 -3.79
N SER A 43 -20.17 7.48 -4.08
CA SER A 43 -19.17 7.14 -3.08
C SER A 43 -17.78 7.56 -3.56
N ALA A 44 -16.88 7.78 -2.61
CA ALA A 44 -15.51 8.14 -2.88
C ALA A 44 -14.58 7.41 -1.90
N ILE A 45 -13.34 7.17 -2.33
CA ILE A 45 -12.25 6.79 -1.43
C ILE A 45 -11.67 8.09 -0.87
N VAL A 46 -11.37 8.14 0.43
CA VAL A 46 -10.70 9.27 1.08
C VAL A 46 -9.46 8.78 1.82
N VAL A 47 -8.35 9.49 1.64
CA VAL A 47 -7.04 9.14 2.21
C VAL A 47 -6.59 10.25 3.15
N GLY A 48 -6.37 9.86 4.40
CA GLY A 48 -5.69 10.64 5.43
C GLY A 48 -4.34 10.01 5.79
N SER A 49 -3.56 10.71 6.62
CA SER A 49 -2.27 10.18 7.09
C SER A 49 -2.45 8.86 7.84
N GLY A 50 -2.05 7.75 7.22
CA GLY A 50 -2.10 6.41 7.82
C GLY A 50 -3.50 5.83 7.96
N HIS A 51 -4.48 6.34 7.21
CA HIS A 51 -5.84 5.82 7.24
C HIS A 51 -6.57 6.08 5.92
N THR A 52 -7.28 5.06 5.45
CA THR A 52 -8.13 5.13 4.26
C THR A 52 -9.57 4.79 4.65
N ALA A 53 -10.54 5.54 4.14
CA ALA A 53 -11.95 5.33 4.41
C ALA A 53 -12.81 5.60 3.18
N THR A 54 -14.11 5.38 3.31
CA THR A 54 -15.09 5.70 2.27
C THR A 54 -15.86 6.97 2.64
N LEU A 55 -16.11 7.84 1.68
CA LEU A 55 -17.15 8.86 1.75
C LEU A 55 -18.37 8.39 0.95
N VAL A 56 -19.57 8.65 1.46
CA VAL A 56 -20.84 8.36 0.76
C VAL A 56 -21.66 9.63 0.70
N TYR A 57 -22.19 9.95 -0.47
CA TYR A 57 -23.02 11.13 -0.66
C TYR A 57 -24.43 10.92 -0.10
N LEU A 58 -24.71 11.54 1.03
CA LEU A 58 -25.98 11.45 1.76
C LEU A 58 -26.39 12.86 2.25
N PRO A 59 -26.85 13.75 1.37
CA PRO A 59 -27.07 15.17 1.68
C PRO A 59 -28.08 15.41 2.81
N ASP A 60 -29.02 14.47 3.01
CA ASP A 60 -30.06 14.57 4.04
C ASP A 60 -29.69 13.85 5.36
N TYR A 61 -28.48 13.30 5.48
CA TYR A 61 -28.07 12.52 6.67
C TYR A 61 -27.68 13.41 7.86
N LYS A 62 -28.56 13.46 8.86
CA LYS A 62 -28.44 14.40 10.01
C LYS A 62 -27.62 13.89 11.19
N LYS A 63 -27.16 12.63 11.16
CA LYS A 63 -26.48 12.00 12.31
C LYS A 63 -24.95 12.04 12.22
N ALA A 64 -24.39 12.58 11.14
CA ALA A 64 -22.94 12.65 10.98
C ALA A 64 -22.32 13.65 11.96
N THR A 65 -21.14 13.32 12.48
CA THR A 65 -20.34 14.22 13.31
C THR A 65 -19.66 15.31 12.48
N ALA A 66 -19.44 15.04 11.18
CA ALA A 66 -18.92 15.99 10.21
C ALA A 66 -19.53 15.71 8.83
N ILE A 67 -19.80 16.76 8.07
CA ILE A 67 -20.21 16.69 6.67
C ILE A 67 -19.04 17.19 5.82
N PHE A 68 -18.58 16.36 4.90
CA PHE A 68 -17.46 16.64 4.02
C PHE A 68 -17.93 17.33 2.75
N LYS A 69 -17.00 18.10 2.16
CA LYS A 69 -17.16 18.74 0.86
C LYS A 69 -16.17 18.10 -0.11
N LEU A 70 -16.66 17.48 -1.18
CA LEU A 70 -15.85 16.95 -2.27
C LEU A 70 -16.14 17.75 -3.53
N GLU A 71 -15.10 18.23 -4.21
CA GLU A 71 -15.22 19.02 -5.46
C GLU A 71 -16.23 20.19 -5.40
N GLY A 72 -16.37 20.81 -4.22
CA GLY A 72 -17.29 21.93 -4.00
C GLY A 72 -18.69 21.54 -3.54
N GLU A 73 -19.03 20.25 -3.54
CA GLU A 73 -20.33 19.73 -3.17
C GLU A 73 -20.34 19.21 -1.71
N LEU A 74 -21.26 19.72 -0.89
CA LEU A 74 -21.50 19.25 0.48
C LEU A 74 -22.45 18.05 0.50
N GLY A 75 -22.37 17.24 1.56
CA GLY A 75 -23.27 16.10 1.76
C GLY A 75 -22.56 14.76 1.85
N TRP A 76 -21.22 14.77 1.84
CA TRP A 76 -20.41 13.57 1.94
C TRP A 76 -20.25 13.14 3.39
N VAL A 77 -20.54 11.87 3.66
CA VAL A 77 -20.59 11.29 5.01
C VAL A 77 -19.51 10.22 5.12
N TRP A 78 -18.74 10.25 6.20
CA TRP A 78 -17.72 9.25 6.50
C TRP A 78 -18.34 7.87 6.77
N ALA A 79 -17.89 6.86 6.03
CA ALA A 79 -18.24 5.46 6.22
C ALA A 79 -16.96 4.69 6.54
N GLU A 80 -16.82 4.33 7.82
CA GLU A 80 -15.65 3.62 8.34
C GLU A 80 -15.80 2.11 8.14
N ALA A 81 -14.83 1.48 7.47
CA ALA A 81 -14.86 0.04 7.17
C ALA A 81 -14.14 -0.81 8.23
N THR A 82 -13.16 -0.25 8.95
CA THR A 82 -12.28 -1.00 9.87
C THR A 82 -12.58 -0.77 11.35
N GLY A 83 -13.39 0.24 11.65
CA GLY A 83 -13.79 0.59 13.00
C GLY A 83 -14.96 -0.26 13.52
N LYS A 84 -14.72 -1.09 14.54
CA LYS A 84 -15.73 -2.00 15.12
C LYS A 84 -17.01 -1.30 15.62
N ASN A 85 -16.87 -0.08 16.16
CA ASN A 85 -17.94 0.61 16.88
C ASN A 85 -18.26 2.01 16.31
N ASN A 86 -17.70 2.34 15.14
CA ASN A 86 -17.87 3.67 14.57
C ASN A 86 -19.17 3.70 13.75
N PRO A 87 -20.19 4.49 14.16
CA PRO A 87 -21.42 4.57 13.39
C PRO A 87 -21.18 5.29 12.07
N LEU A 88 -22.05 5.06 11.08
CA LEU A 88 -22.07 5.86 9.86
C LEU A 88 -22.09 7.36 10.19
N GLY A 89 -21.22 8.12 9.52
CA GLY A 89 -21.06 9.55 9.69
C GLY A 89 -20.23 9.98 10.89
N TRP A 90 -19.72 9.05 11.71
CA TRP A 90 -18.60 9.35 12.60
C TRP A 90 -17.34 9.59 11.76
N ALA A 91 -16.55 10.61 12.11
CA ALA A 91 -15.25 10.87 11.50
C ALA A 91 -14.17 11.10 12.58
N PRO A 92 -12.92 10.65 12.34
CA PRO A 92 -11.79 10.97 13.21
C PRO A 92 -11.56 12.48 13.30
N LYS A 93 -11.25 13.01 14.49
CA LYS A 93 -11.13 14.45 14.73
C LYS A 93 -9.97 15.07 13.96
N GLU A 94 -8.89 14.32 13.80
CA GLU A 94 -7.70 14.65 13.03
C GLU A 94 -7.99 14.88 11.53
N PHE A 95 -9.10 14.36 11.02
CA PHE A 95 -9.51 14.48 9.63
C PHE A 95 -10.64 15.51 9.42
N ILE A 96 -11.04 16.22 10.47
CA ILE A 96 -12.01 17.32 10.39
C ILE A 96 -11.26 18.64 10.17
N ASN A 97 -11.77 19.47 9.24
CA ASN A 97 -11.19 20.78 8.86
C ASN A 97 -9.77 20.70 8.27
N VAL A 98 -9.40 19.56 7.68
CA VAL A 98 -8.14 19.39 6.94
C VAL A 98 -8.45 19.02 5.49
N ASN A 99 -7.48 19.27 4.60
CA ASN A 99 -7.59 18.80 3.22
C ASN A 99 -7.18 17.33 3.16
N LEU A 100 -8.06 16.50 2.63
CA LEU A 100 -7.82 15.07 2.39
C LEU A 100 -7.80 14.83 0.88
N ALA A 101 -6.98 13.88 0.44
CA ALA A 101 -7.07 13.38 -0.92
C ALA A 101 -8.32 12.49 -1.01
N ALA A 102 -9.13 12.69 -2.04
CA ALA A 102 -10.30 11.88 -2.26
C ALA A 102 -10.53 11.67 -3.75
N TYR A 103 -11.13 10.53 -4.09
CA TYR A 103 -11.44 10.13 -5.45
C TYR A 103 -12.84 9.53 -5.50
N GLU A 104 -13.76 10.19 -6.23
CA GLU A 104 -15.13 9.68 -6.43
C GLU A 104 -15.12 8.47 -7.36
N ILE A 105 -15.80 7.40 -6.94
CA ILE A 105 -15.96 6.19 -7.75
C ILE A 105 -16.94 6.49 -8.89
N THR A 106 -16.42 6.53 -10.10
CA THR A 106 -17.18 6.73 -11.33
C THR A 106 -17.15 5.49 -12.22
N GLU A 107 -18.04 5.44 -13.19
CA GLU A 107 -17.95 4.43 -14.25
C GLU A 107 -16.87 4.88 -15.23
N GLU A 108 -15.70 4.25 -15.15
CA GLU A 108 -14.62 4.53 -16.09
C GLU A 108 -14.64 3.52 -17.25
N VAL A 109 -14.51 4.04 -18.46
CA VAL A 109 -14.30 3.19 -19.63
C VAL A 109 -12.89 2.64 -19.55
N ILE A 110 -12.75 1.34 -19.32
CA ILE A 110 -11.46 0.65 -19.40
C ILE A 110 -11.08 0.58 -20.88
N ALA A 111 -10.50 1.67 -21.40
CA ALA A 111 -9.84 1.67 -22.69
C ALA A 111 -8.53 0.90 -22.55
N THR A 112 -8.24 0.00 -23.50
CA THR A 112 -6.90 -0.55 -23.64
C THR A 112 -5.95 0.60 -23.98
N VAL A 113 -5.24 1.11 -22.98
CA VAL A 113 -4.17 2.08 -23.22
C VAL A 113 -3.03 1.30 -23.85
N GLU A 114 -2.70 1.62 -25.10
CA GLU A 114 -1.49 1.11 -25.75
C GLU A 114 -0.30 1.50 -24.85
N PRO A 115 0.56 0.56 -24.42
CA PRO A 115 1.70 0.91 -23.60
C PRO A 115 2.52 1.98 -24.33
N PRO A 116 2.88 3.11 -23.71
CA PRO A 116 3.75 4.08 -24.36
C PRO A 116 5.04 3.37 -24.78
N GLU A 117 5.50 3.62 -26.02
CA GLU A 117 6.70 2.99 -26.62
C GLU A 117 7.98 3.13 -25.77
N ALA A 118 7.97 4.01 -24.76
CA ALA A 118 8.96 4.03 -23.70
C ALA A 118 8.29 4.38 -22.35
N PRO A 119 8.59 3.64 -21.26
CA PRO A 119 8.20 4.08 -19.92
C PRO A 119 8.96 5.36 -19.56
N SER A 120 8.28 6.35 -18.98
CA SER A 120 8.95 7.40 -18.23
C SER A 120 9.69 6.75 -17.06
N THR A 121 11.01 6.60 -17.20
CA THR A 121 11.90 6.09 -16.17
C THR A 121 11.84 6.96 -14.92
N ALA A 122 11.15 6.48 -13.89
CA ALA A 122 11.39 6.91 -12.51
C ALA A 122 12.55 6.07 -11.96
N VAL A 123 13.73 6.68 -11.83
CA VAL A 123 14.88 6.04 -11.19
C VAL A 123 14.69 6.13 -9.68
N ALA A 124 14.41 5.01 -9.03
CA ALA A 124 14.44 4.90 -7.58
C ALA A 124 15.91 4.94 -7.10
N GLY A 125 16.29 6.04 -6.44
CA GLY A 125 17.52 6.08 -5.66
C GLY A 125 17.29 5.33 -4.35
N THR A 126 18.01 4.23 -4.12
CA THR A 126 17.98 3.54 -2.83
C THR A 126 18.56 4.45 -1.76
N GLY A 127 17.70 5.11 -1.00
CA GLY A 127 18.07 5.73 0.26
C GLY A 127 18.28 4.63 1.31
N GLY A 128 19.55 4.31 1.59
CA GLY A 128 19.88 3.43 2.70
C GLY A 128 21.38 3.10 2.80
N GLY A 129 22.08 3.80 3.69
CA GLY A 129 23.34 3.34 4.26
C GLY A 129 24.58 4.09 3.80
N GLY A 130 25.02 5.06 4.59
CA GLY A 130 26.33 5.67 4.44
C GLY A 130 27.48 4.67 4.62
N GLY A 131 28.50 4.81 3.78
CA GLY A 131 29.90 4.53 4.10
C GLY A 131 30.33 3.08 4.20
N GLY A 132 30.71 2.46 3.07
CA GLY A 132 31.53 1.26 3.08
C GLY A 132 31.82 0.75 1.67
N PHE A 133 33.04 0.97 1.19
CA PHE A 133 33.54 0.38 -0.05
C PHE A 133 33.51 -1.16 0.04
N SER A 134 32.49 -1.80 -0.51
CA SER A 134 32.46 -3.24 -0.76
C SER A 134 33.11 -3.53 -2.11
N LEU A 135 34.45 -3.62 -2.11
CA LEU A 135 35.15 -4.30 -3.20
C LEU A 135 34.61 -5.74 -3.30
N PRO A 136 34.25 -6.25 -4.49
CA PRO A 136 33.84 -7.62 -4.64
C PRO A 136 35.07 -8.49 -4.44
N PHE A 137 35.24 -9.07 -3.26
CA PHE A 137 36.17 -10.17 -3.08
C PHE A 137 35.49 -11.42 -3.62
N PRO A 138 35.91 -11.97 -4.78
CA PRO A 138 35.37 -13.24 -5.23
C PRO A 138 35.79 -14.29 -4.20
N PHE A 139 34.81 -14.98 -3.61
CA PHE A 139 34.94 -16.04 -2.62
C PHE A 139 36.05 -17.06 -2.95
N PHE A 140 36.29 -17.31 -4.25
CA PHE A 140 37.37 -18.15 -4.77
C PHE A 140 38.79 -17.67 -4.42
N GLY A 141 39.02 -16.36 -4.33
CA GLY A 141 40.31 -15.79 -3.92
C GLY A 141 40.67 -16.12 -2.47
N MET A 142 39.67 -16.17 -1.59
CA MET A 142 39.87 -16.55 -0.18
C MET A 142 40.20 -18.03 -0.04
N ILE A 143 39.57 -18.89 -0.83
CA ILE A 143 39.91 -20.32 -0.90
C ILE A 143 41.35 -20.52 -1.38
N PHE A 144 41.77 -19.81 -2.43
CA PHE A 144 43.13 -19.92 -2.96
C PHE A 144 44.18 -19.41 -1.98
N PHE A 145 43.89 -18.30 -1.27
CA PHE A 145 44.77 -17.71 -0.27
C PHE A 145 44.95 -18.62 0.95
N LEU A 146 43.86 -19.20 1.47
CA LEU A 146 43.92 -20.13 2.61
C LEU A 146 44.62 -21.44 2.23
N TRP A 147 44.43 -21.93 1.00
CA TRP A 147 45.16 -23.08 0.49
C TRP A 147 46.67 -22.81 0.37
N PHE A 148 47.05 -21.64 -0.17
CA PHE A 148 48.44 -21.22 -0.33
C PHE A 148 49.18 -21.06 1.02
N ILE A 149 48.51 -20.45 2.01
CA ILE A 149 49.04 -20.35 3.38
C ILE A 149 49.21 -21.74 4.01
N SER A 150 48.24 -22.64 3.87
CA SER A 150 48.34 -23.99 4.45
C SER A 150 49.51 -24.82 3.88
N SER A 151 49.85 -24.59 2.61
CA SER A 151 50.98 -25.20 1.89
C SER A 151 52.34 -24.71 2.44
N LEU A 152 52.46 -23.41 2.70
CA LEU A 152 53.67 -22.80 3.27
C LEU A 152 53.98 -23.28 4.70
N PHE A 153 52.95 -23.57 5.51
CA PHE A 153 53.13 -23.99 6.90
C PHE A 153 53.20 -25.51 7.11
N ARG A 154 52.83 -26.34 6.12
CA ARG A 154 52.99 -27.81 6.21
C ARG A 154 54.43 -28.29 5.95
N GLY A 155 55.28 -27.46 5.35
CA GLY A 155 56.69 -27.79 5.06
C GLY A 155 57.67 -27.68 6.24
N ARG A 156 57.25 -27.17 7.41
CA ARG A 156 58.20 -26.83 8.50
C ARG A 156 58.11 -27.68 9.78
N ARG A 157 57.35 -28.78 9.78
CA ARG A 157 57.39 -29.81 10.85
C ARG A 157 58.02 -31.12 10.39
N ARG A 158 59.24 -31.06 9.84
CA ARG A 158 60.20 -32.18 9.84
C ARG A 158 61.62 -31.63 9.91
N ARG A 159 62.05 -31.22 11.11
CA ARG A 159 63.43 -31.26 11.64
C ARG A 159 63.46 -30.52 12.99
N ALA A 160 63.12 -31.25 14.04
CA ALA A 160 63.74 -31.09 15.34
C ALA A 160 64.25 -32.49 15.70
N ARG A 161 65.56 -32.69 15.54
CA ARG A 161 66.34 -33.69 16.26
C ARG A 161 66.94 -32.96 17.46
#